data_AF-A0A954GW95-F1
#
_entry.id   AF-A0A954GW95-F1
#
_cell.length_a   1.000
_cell.length_b   1.000
_cell.length_c   1.000
_cell.angle_alpha   90.00
_cell.angle_beta   90.00
_cell.angle_gamma   90.00
#
_symmetry.space_group_name_H-M   'P 1'
#
loop_
_entity.id
_entity.type
_entity.pdbx_description
1 polymer ?
#
loop_
_entity_poly.entity_id
_entity_poly.type
_entity_poly.pdbx_seq_one_letter_code
_entity_poly.pdbx_strand_id
1 'polypeptide(L)'
;MRIESGAVRLGLHRCCQLWVLFLVVFGCGRSPELSQSASEYTVAIYSACSVRNMERLEAAAVQLAESRREDLLESERVLLSEIMAEARAGEWTSAVQRCRTLLNAQRK
;
A
#
# COMPACT_ATOMS: atom_id res chain seq x y z
N MET A 1 -32.25 41.68 10.11
CA MET A 1 -30.85 41.90 9.64
C MET A 1 -30.38 40.60 8.98
N ARG A 2 -29.65 40.68 7.85
CA ARG A 2 -29.28 39.53 6.99
C ARG A 2 -27.75 39.47 6.87
N ILE A 3 -27.12 38.77 7.80
CA ILE A 3 -25.70 38.38 7.86
C ILE A 3 -25.71 37.08 8.70
N GLU A 4 -25.20 35.91 8.30
CA GLU A 4 -24.50 35.48 7.08
C GLU A 4 -24.83 33.97 6.80
N SER A 5 -24.43 33.39 5.66
CA SER A 5 -24.44 31.93 5.41
C SER A 5 -23.31 31.42 4.50
N GLY A 6 -22.34 32.26 4.13
CA GLY A 6 -21.26 31.97 3.19
C GLY A 6 -20.07 31.20 3.78
N ALA A 7 -19.67 31.47 5.03
CA ALA A 7 -18.41 30.96 5.58
C ALA A 7 -18.32 29.41 5.68
N VAL A 8 -19.41 28.73 6.02
CA VAL A 8 -19.39 27.28 6.34
C VAL A 8 -19.11 26.41 5.10
N ARG A 9 -19.53 26.85 3.90
CA ARG A 9 -19.35 26.06 2.67
C ARG A 9 -17.90 26.04 2.17
N LEU A 10 -17.09 27.05 2.48
CA LEU A 10 -15.67 27.10 2.07
C LEU A 10 -14.76 26.21 2.93
N GLY A 11 -15.11 25.95 4.19
CA GLY A 11 -14.33 25.09 5.08
C GLY A 11 -14.32 23.63 4.62
N LEU A 12 -15.51 23.09 4.31
CA LEU A 12 -15.68 21.67 3.96
C LEU A 12 -15.01 21.32 2.61
N HIS A 13 -15.10 22.22 1.62
CA HIS A 13 -14.49 22.00 0.30
C HIS A 13 -12.95 21.96 0.35
N ARG A 14 -12.34 22.80 1.22
CA ARG A 14 -10.88 22.84 1.41
C ARG A 14 -10.34 21.56 2.04
N CYS A 15 -11.07 20.94 2.97
CA CYS A 15 -10.65 19.66 3.57
C CYS A 15 -10.61 18.52 2.54
N CYS A 16 -11.67 18.34 1.72
CA CYS A 16 -11.67 17.31 0.69
C CYS A 16 -10.58 17.52 -0.38
N GLN A 17 -10.34 18.77 -0.78
CA GLN A 17 -9.36 19.09 -1.83
C GLN A 17 -7.90 18.86 -1.39
N LEU A 18 -7.59 19.01 -0.09
CA LEU A 18 -6.28 18.64 0.48
C LEU A 18 -6.07 17.12 0.53
N TRP A 19 -7.12 16.34 0.77
CA TRP A 19 -7.05 14.87 0.81
C TRP A 19 -6.70 14.28 -0.57
N VAL A 20 -7.30 14.82 -1.64
CA VAL A 20 -7.00 14.42 -3.03
C VAL A 20 -5.55 14.75 -3.41
N LEU A 21 -4.99 15.88 -2.93
CA LEU A 21 -3.61 16.25 -3.25
C LEU A 21 -2.58 15.30 -2.64
N PHE A 22 -2.85 14.75 -1.44
CA PHE A 22 -1.95 13.80 -0.77
C PHE A 22 -1.81 12.48 -1.55
N LEU A 23 -2.91 12.00 -2.15
CA LEU A 23 -2.92 10.80 -3.00
C LEU A 23 -2.13 10.98 -4.31
N VAL A 24 -2.04 12.20 -4.84
CA VAL A 24 -1.31 12.47 -6.10
C VAL A 24 0.21 12.49 -5.88
N VAL A 25 0.70 12.95 -4.72
CA VAL A 25 2.15 13.01 -4.45
C VAL A 25 2.77 11.62 -4.23
N PHE A 26 2.04 10.67 -3.63
CA PHE A 26 2.45 9.26 -3.58
C PHE A 26 2.17 8.48 -4.88
N GLY A 27 1.50 9.09 -5.85
CA GLY A 27 1.02 8.44 -7.08
C GLY A 27 1.91 8.60 -8.32
N CYS A 28 3.05 9.30 -8.25
CA CYS A 28 3.85 9.64 -9.42
C CYS A 28 5.33 9.24 -9.32
N GLY A 29 5.78 8.39 -10.25
CA GLY A 29 7.03 8.69 -10.96
C GLY A 29 8.10 7.60 -11.08
N ARG A 30 8.00 6.46 -10.40
CA ARG A 30 8.74 5.21 -10.69
C ARG A 30 8.28 4.14 -9.71
N SER A 31 7.89 2.96 -10.20
CA SER A 31 7.90 1.78 -9.33
C SER A 31 9.35 1.58 -8.88
N PRO A 32 9.64 1.48 -7.56
CA PRO A 32 10.97 1.12 -7.12
C PRO A 32 11.31 -0.26 -7.68
N GLU A 33 12.50 -0.39 -8.25
CA GLU A 33 13.04 -1.68 -8.67
C GLU A 33 13.23 -2.51 -7.40
N LEU A 34 12.39 -3.53 -7.22
CA LEU A 34 12.44 -4.37 -6.03
C LEU A 34 13.68 -5.26 -6.05
N SER A 35 14.30 -5.44 -4.88
CA SER A 35 15.26 -6.50 -4.61
C SER A 35 14.65 -7.88 -4.91
N GLN A 36 15.52 -8.87 -5.15
CA GLN A 36 15.08 -10.25 -5.39
C GLN A 36 14.22 -10.76 -4.23
N SER A 37 14.69 -10.58 -2.99
CA SER A 37 13.97 -10.92 -1.76
C SER A 37 12.61 -10.23 -1.69
N ALA A 38 12.52 -8.93 -1.99
CA ALA A 38 11.25 -8.20 -1.98
C ALA A 38 10.27 -8.72 -3.04
N SER A 39 10.76 -9.19 -4.19
CA SER A 39 9.92 -9.86 -5.20
C SER A 39 9.40 -11.21 -4.68
N GLU A 40 10.22 -11.99 -3.99
CA GLU A 40 9.82 -13.26 -3.35
C GLU A 40 8.74 -13.04 -2.27
N TYR A 41 8.92 -12.07 -1.37
CA TYR A 41 7.89 -11.67 -0.41
C TYR A 41 6.61 -11.16 -1.10
N THR A 42 6.74 -10.40 -2.20
CA THR A 42 5.57 -9.93 -2.97
C THR A 42 4.76 -11.12 -3.53
N VAL A 43 5.41 -12.19 -3.98
CA VAL A 43 4.73 -13.42 -4.44
C VAL A 43 4.07 -14.16 -3.27
N ALA A 44 4.72 -14.25 -2.10
CA ALA A 44 4.15 -14.87 -0.91
C ALA A 44 2.87 -14.14 -0.43
N ILE A 45 2.92 -12.81 -0.34
CA ILE A 45 1.78 -11.95 0.01
C ILE A 45 0.68 -12.07 -1.04
N TYR A 46 1.02 -12.00 -2.34
CA TYR A 46 0.07 -12.18 -3.43
C TYR A 46 -0.67 -13.51 -3.32
N SER A 47 0.06 -14.60 -3.05
CA SER A 47 -0.51 -15.94 -2.86
C SER A 47 -1.50 -15.93 -1.69
N ALA A 48 -1.08 -15.48 -0.50
CA ALA A 48 -1.92 -15.39 0.69
C ALA A 48 -3.20 -14.55 0.45
N CYS A 49 -3.06 -13.37 -0.16
CA CYS A 49 -4.19 -12.48 -0.44
C CYS A 49 -5.13 -13.04 -1.52
N SER A 50 -4.60 -13.73 -2.54
CA SER A 50 -5.40 -14.30 -3.64
C SER A 50 -6.35 -15.41 -3.16
N VAL A 51 -5.94 -16.21 -2.17
CA VAL A 51 -6.79 -17.22 -1.51
C VAL A 51 -7.43 -16.70 -0.22
N ARG A 52 -7.28 -15.40 0.10
CA ARG A 52 -7.78 -14.74 1.32
C ARG A 52 -7.44 -15.48 2.62
N ASN A 53 -6.25 -16.08 2.67
CA ASN A 53 -5.81 -16.88 3.81
C ASN A 53 -5.00 -16.02 4.78
N MET A 54 -5.64 -15.67 5.89
CA MET A 54 -5.09 -14.82 6.95
C MET A 54 -3.85 -15.44 7.63
N GLU A 55 -3.86 -16.75 7.87
CA GLU A 55 -2.74 -17.48 8.51
C GLU A 55 -1.48 -17.44 7.63
N ARG A 56 -1.62 -17.61 6.32
CA ARG A 56 -0.53 -17.47 5.34
C ARG A 56 -0.03 -16.02 5.23
N LEU A 57 -0.92 -15.04 5.38
CA LEU A 57 -0.54 -13.63 5.39
C LEU A 57 0.32 -13.30 6.61
N GLU A 58 -0.07 -13.77 7.80
CA GLU A 58 0.69 -13.58 9.03
C GLU A 58 2.02 -14.36 9.03
N ALA A 59 2.06 -15.58 8.48
CA ALA A 59 3.31 -16.31 8.29
C ALA A 59 4.30 -15.53 7.40
N ALA A 60 3.81 -14.92 6.32
CA ALA A 60 4.62 -14.04 5.47
C ALA A 60 5.03 -12.74 6.19
N ALA A 61 4.17 -12.20 7.06
CA ALA A 61 4.47 -11.02 7.87
C ALA A 61 5.58 -11.27 8.91
N VAL A 62 5.58 -12.43 9.56
CA VAL A 62 6.65 -12.84 10.48
C VAL A 62 7.97 -12.96 9.72
N GLN A 63 8.00 -13.65 8.57
CA GLN A 63 9.23 -13.76 7.77
C GLN A 63 9.74 -12.39 7.25
N LEU A 64 8.84 -11.47 6.90
CA LEU A 64 9.19 -10.09 6.51
C LEU A 64 9.76 -9.25 7.69
N ALA A 65 9.31 -9.53 8.92
CA ALA A 65 9.82 -8.89 10.13
C ALA A 65 11.16 -9.48 10.59
N GLU A 66 11.38 -10.79 10.37
CA GLU A 66 12.62 -11.49 10.73
C GLU A 66 13.75 -11.35 9.69
N SER A 67 13.42 -10.99 8.44
CA SER A 67 14.44 -10.77 7.40
C SER A 67 15.35 -9.59 7.72
N ARG A 68 16.63 -9.70 7.38
CA ARG A 68 17.64 -8.72 7.77
C ARG A 68 17.55 -7.46 6.92
N ARG A 69 18.18 -6.38 7.39
CA ARG A 69 18.31 -5.11 6.64
C ARG A 69 19.16 -5.22 5.38
N GLU A 70 20.03 -6.22 5.30
CA GLU A 70 20.80 -6.57 4.10
C GLU A 70 19.92 -7.25 3.02
N ASP A 71 18.89 -7.99 3.43
CA ASP A 71 18.03 -8.75 2.51
C ASP A 71 17.00 -7.88 1.78
N LEU A 72 16.59 -6.75 2.40
CA LEU A 72 15.42 -5.98 1.98
C LEU A 72 15.47 -4.53 2.50
N LEU A 73 15.25 -3.56 1.61
CA LEU A 73 15.30 -2.13 1.92
C LEU A 73 14.15 -1.72 2.84
N GLU A 74 14.37 -0.71 3.68
CA GLU A 74 13.33 -0.19 4.60
C GLU A 74 12.07 0.28 3.83
N SER A 75 12.25 0.92 2.67
CA SER A 75 11.14 1.34 1.79
C SER A 75 10.33 0.16 1.23
N GLU A 76 10.97 -0.97 0.95
CA GLU A 76 10.30 -2.20 0.51
C GLU A 76 9.54 -2.83 1.68
N ARG A 77 10.13 -2.82 2.88
CA ARG A 77 9.52 -3.35 4.10
C ARG A 77 8.25 -2.60 4.45
N VAL A 78 8.30 -1.27 4.42
CA VAL A 78 7.14 -0.39 4.59
C VAL A 78 6.08 -0.69 3.54
N LEU A 79 6.43 -0.68 2.24
CA LEU A 79 5.51 -0.96 1.14
C LEU A 79 4.81 -2.32 1.26
N LEU A 80 5.54 -3.38 1.59
CA LEU A 80 4.98 -4.72 1.77
C LEU A 80 4.10 -4.79 3.03
N SER A 81 4.47 -4.09 4.10
CA SER A 81 3.68 -4.01 5.32
C SER A 81 2.36 -3.23 5.13
N GLU A 82 2.33 -2.20 4.29
CA GLU A 82 1.10 -1.49 3.89
C GLU A 82 0.13 -2.44 3.17
N ILE A 83 0.64 -3.23 2.22
CA ILE A 83 -0.15 -4.19 1.46
C ILE A 83 -0.73 -5.27 2.38
N MET A 84 0.06 -5.75 3.35
CA MET A 84 -0.44 -6.65 4.41
C MET A 84 -1.49 -5.98 5.31
N ALA A 85 -1.36 -4.68 5.60
CA ALA A 85 -2.32 -3.93 6.39
C ALA A 85 -3.66 -3.72 5.64
N GLU A 86 -3.64 -3.45 4.34
CA GLU A 86 -4.84 -3.45 3.48
C GLU A 86 -5.54 -4.82 3.52
N ALA A 87 -4.78 -5.91 3.33
CA ALA A 87 -5.32 -7.26 3.39
C ALA A 87 -5.95 -7.59 4.77
N ARG A 88 -5.27 -7.22 5.87
CA ARG A 88 -5.80 -7.30 7.25
C ARG A 88 -7.09 -6.52 7.46
N ALA A 89 -7.23 -5.35 6.81
CA ALA A 89 -8.44 -4.53 6.87
C ALA A 89 -9.61 -5.12 6.06
N GLY A 90 -9.40 -6.21 5.32
CA GLY A 90 -10.40 -6.83 4.45
C GLY A 90 -10.29 -6.41 2.97
N GLU A 91 -9.38 -5.50 2.63
CA GLU A 91 -9.16 -4.97 1.27
C GLU A 91 -8.31 -5.92 0.40
N TRP A 92 -8.60 -7.22 0.49
CA TRP A 92 -7.88 -8.30 -0.20
C TRP A 92 -7.68 -8.05 -1.69
N THR A 93 -8.70 -7.50 -2.36
CA THR A 93 -8.66 -7.21 -3.80
C THR A 93 -7.69 -6.06 -4.12
N SER A 94 -7.62 -5.03 -3.26
CA SER A 94 -6.65 -3.93 -3.39
C SER A 94 -5.23 -4.47 -3.20
N ALA A 95 -5.00 -5.24 -2.13
CA ALA A 95 -3.70 -5.84 -1.84
C ALA A 95 -3.18 -6.73 -2.99
N VAL A 96 -4.04 -7.61 -3.54
CA VAL A 96 -3.73 -8.42 -4.73
C VAL A 96 -3.35 -7.55 -5.93
N GLN A 97 -4.07 -6.45 -6.16
CA GLN A 97 -3.81 -5.55 -7.29
C GLN A 97 -2.52 -4.74 -7.09
N ARG A 98 -2.18 -4.29 -5.87
CA ARG A 98 -0.89 -3.66 -5.55
C ARG A 98 0.26 -4.65 -5.78
N CYS A 99 0.20 -5.86 -5.22
CA CYS A 99 1.18 -6.94 -5.49
C CYS A 99 1.36 -7.21 -6.98
N ARG A 100 0.26 -7.37 -7.73
CA ARG A 100 0.30 -7.63 -9.18
C ARG A 100 0.96 -6.47 -9.94
N THR A 101 0.73 -5.23 -9.51
CA THR A 101 1.34 -4.04 -10.12
C THR A 101 2.85 -4.03 -9.90
N LEU A 102 3.31 -4.37 -8.69
CA LEU A 102 4.74 -4.52 -8.38
C LEU A 102 5.39 -5.63 -9.21
N LEU A 103 4.82 -6.85 -9.23
CA LEU A 103 5.34 -7.98 -10.02
C LEU A 103 5.31 -7.74 -11.54
N ASN A 104 4.46 -6.82 -12.02
CA ASN A 104 4.46 -6.39 -13.42
C ASN A 104 5.55 -5.35 -13.71
N ALA A 105 5.87 -4.47 -12.76
CA ALA A 105 6.94 -3.49 -12.91
C ALA A 105 8.31 -4.16 -13.01
N GLN A 106 8.54 -5.24 -12.25
CA GLN A 106 9.76 -6.05 -12.25
C GLN A 106 10.01 -6.86 -13.54
N ARG A 107 9.08 -6.85 -14.50
CA ARG A 107 9.17 -7.65 -15.76
C ARG A 107 9.33 -6.77 -17.00
N LYS A 108 9.74 -5.52 -16.84
CA LYS A 108 9.96 -4.52 -17.90
C LYS A 108 11.43 -4.18 -18.04
#